data_AF-I3U3G3-F1
#
_entry.id   AF-I3U3G3-F1
#
_cell.length_a   1.000
_cell.length_b   1.000
_cell.length_c   1.000
_cell.angle_alpha   90.00
_cell.angle_beta   90.00
_cell.angle_gamma   90.00
#
_symmetry.space_group_name_H-M   'P 1'
#
loop_
_entity.id
_entity.type
_entity.pdbx_description
1 polymer ?
#
loop_
_entity_poly.entity_id
_entity_poly.type
_entity_poly.pdbx_seq_one_letter_code
_entity_poly.pdbx_strand_id
1 'polypeptide(L)'
;MQKRDQSDGIFTDIIFSELFIINAFATTISLLIYLTVVFISGYNQLSLIFCSLIVLNYFNIEWVYQGFEEYKYITVRSFIIKLVSLIFMLLFVKKKTDIVIYAGVVCFGISGNYIMNMLRLNKYVNFTIRNIKLKQHLKPIMILFVSVIAIELYSLIDVTMLTHMTSSAHVGYFSNAVKIVKLIANTFIAMGAVLLPRLSLYYAEKNSFKMEETIHNFLKTPFV
;
A
#
# COMPACT_ATOMS: atom_id res chain seq x y z
N MET A 1 6.76 27.18 -0.08
CA MET A 1 7.32 26.87 -1.42
C MET A 1 8.80 27.18 -1.37
N GLN A 2 9.61 26.17 -1.08
CA GLN A 2 11.05 26.29 -0.93
C GLN A 2 11.68 25.94 -2.27
N LYS A 3 12.51 26.84 -2.82
CA LYS A 3 13.28 26.59 -4.06
C LYS A 3 14.06 25.28 -3.86
N ARG A 4 13.75 24.27 -4.67
CA ARG A 4 14.47 22.99 -4.73
C ARG A 4 15.93 23.31 -5.07
N ASP A 5 16.87 22.96 -4.20
CA ASP A 5 18.28 23.07 -4.56
C ASP A 5 18.53 22.12 -5.75
N GLN A 6 19.25 22.59 -6.78
CA GLN A 6 19.29 21.88 -8.06
C GLN A 6 19.91 20.48 -7.94
N SER A 7 20.85 20.29 -7.00
CA SER A 7 21.48 18.99 -6.70
C SER A 7 20.51 17.99 -6.08
N ASP A 8 19.73 18.43 -5.10
CA ASP A 8 18.81 17.57 -4.33
C ASP A 8 17.61 17.13 -5.16
N GLY A 9 17.19 17.99 -6.09
CA GLY A 9 16.15 17.66 -7.05
C GLY A 9 16.55 16.52 -7.98
N ILE A 10 17.79 16.56 -8.52
CA ILE A 10 18.30 15.53 -9.42
C ILE A 10 18.42 14.18 -8.69
N PHE A 11 18.93 14.18 -7.45
CA PHE A 11 19.05 12.95 -6.67
C PHE A 11 17.69 12.31 -6.41
N THR A 12 16.71 13.10 -6.00
CA THR A 12 15.34 12.62 -5.72
C THR A 12 14.68 12.05 -6.98
N ASP A 13 14.88 12.69 -8.13
CA ASP A 13 14.35 12.22 -9.42
C ASP A 13 14.97 10.86 -9.82
N ILE A 14 16.26 10.64 -9.53
CA ILE A 14 16.95 9.34 -9.76
C ILE A 14 16.37 8.26 -8.85
N ILE A 15 16.28 8.51 -7.54
CA ILE A 15 15.72 7.54 -6.57
C ILE A 15 14.27 7.19 -6.92
N PHE A 16 13.47 8.20 -7.27
CA PHE A 16 12.11 7.99 -7.74
C PHE A 16 12.07 7.04 -8.93
N SER A 17 12.90 7.29 -9.95
CA SER A 17 12.93 6.50 -11.17
C SER A 17 13.40 5.06 -10.91
N GLU A 18 14.39 4.88 -10.03
CA GLU A 18 14.86 3.56 -9.60
C GLU A 18 13.74 2.74 -8.93
N LEU A 19 13.05 3.32 -7.95
CA LEU A 19 11.96 2.66 -7.24
C LEU A 19 10.75 2.41 -8.15
N PHE A 20 10.44 3.35 -9.04
CA PHE A 20 9.36 3.21 -10.02
C PHE A 20 9.64 2.05 -10.99
N ILE A 21 10.87 1.92 -11.49
CA ILE A 21 11.27 0.83 -12.38
C ILE A 21 11.23 -0.52 -11.65
N ILE A 22 11.68 -0.58 -10.40
CA ILE A 22 11.58 -1.81 -9.59
C ILE A 22 10.12 -2.20 -9.39
N ASN A 23 9.25 -1.25 -9.05
CA ASN A 23 7.82 -1.50 -8.89
C ASN A 23 7.17 -1.98 -10.20
N ALA A 24 7.51 -1.34 -11.32
CA ALA A 24 7.02 -1.73 -12.63
C ALA A 24 7.44 -3.17 -12.98
N PHE A 25 8.72 -3.52 -12.78
CA PHE A 25 9.22 -4.87 -13.03
C PHE A 25 8.55 -5.92 -12.13
N ALA A 26 8.41 -5.62 -10.83
CA ALA A 26 7.70 -6.49 -9.88
C ALA A 26 6.23 -6.68 -10.26
N THR A 27 5.56 -5.61 -10.69
CA THR A 27 4.18 -5.64 -11.18
C THR A 27 4.05 -6.50 -12.44
N THR A 28 4.98 -6.38 -13.40
CA THR A 28 5.03 -7.25 -14.59
C THR A 28 5.14 -8.72 -14.20
N ILE A 29 6.05 -9.06 -13.29
CA ILE A 29 6.22 -10.45 -12.82
C ILE A 29 4.93 -10.95 -12.15
N SER A 30 4.35 -10.15 -11.25
CA SER A 30 3.09 -10.49 -10.57
C SER A 30 1.95 -10.71 -11.57
N LEU A 31 1.85 -9.87 -12.60
CA LEU A 31 0.86 -10.01 -13.66
C LEU A 31 1.04 -11.30 -14.45
N LEU A 32 2.28 -11.65 -14.83
CA LEU A 32 2.57 -12.89 -15.56
C LEU A 32 2.24 -14.14 -14.73
N ILE A 33 2.62 -14.15 -13.45
CA ILE A 33 2.27 -15.24 -12.52
C ILE A 33 0.75 -15.35 -12.42
N TYR A 34 0.06 -14.23 -12.21
CA TYR A 34 -1.40 -14.22 -12.08
C TYR A 34 -2.09 -14.74 -13.34
N LEU A 35 -1.68 -14.29 -14.54
CA LEU A 35 -2.23 -14.76 -15.81
C LEU A 35 -1.98 -16.26 -16.02
N THR A 36 -0.82 -16.76 -15.61
CA THR A 36 -0.51 -18.20 -15.67
C THR A 36 -1.46 -19.00 -14.76
N VAL A 37 -1.71 -18.53 -13.54
CA VAL A 37 -2.67 -19.16 -12.62
C VAL A 37 -4.09 -19.13 -13.19
N VAL A 38 -4.53 -18.00 -13.74
CA VAL A 38 -5.86 -17.88 -14.36
C VAL A 38 -5.99 -18.82 -15.57
N PHE A 39 -4.93 -18.98 -16.36
CA PHE A 39 -4.93 -19.90 -17.50
C PHE A 39 -5.08 -21.36 -17.05
N ILE A 40 -4.45 -21.75 -15.94
CA ILE A 40 -4.53 -23.12 -15.40
C ILE A 40 -5.87 -23.38 -14.69
N SER A 41 -6.32 -22.44 -13.83
CA SER A 41 -7.49 -22.62 -12.98
C SER A 41 -8.82 -22.31 -13.67
N GLY A 42 -8.77 -21.70 -14.85
CA GLY A 42 -9.95 -21.29 -15.60
C GLY A 42 -10.31 -19.82 -15.40
N TYR A 43 -10.80 -19.22 -16.48
CA TYR A 43 -11.20 -17.84 -16.52
C TYR A 43 -12.58 -17.60 -15.87
N ASN A 44 -12.69 -16.55 -15.07
CA ASN A 44 -13.96 -16.02 -14.57
C ASN A 44 -13.94 -14.48 -14.65
N GLN A 45 -15.10 -13.84 -14.66
CA GLN A 45 -15.27 -12.38 -14.65
C GLN A 45 -14.52 -11.72 -13.47
N LEU A 46 -14.48 -12.37 -12.31
CA LEU A 46 -13.69 -11.89 -11.16
C LEU A 46 -12.19 -11.83 -11.46
N SER A 47 -11.69 -12.76 -12.28
CA SER A 47 -10.27 -12.81 -12.64
C SER A 47 -9.86 -11.57 -13.45
N LEU A 48 -10.74 -11.05 -14.32
CA LEU A 48 -10.47 -9.78 -15.01
C LEU A 48 -10.40 -8.59 -14.07
N ILE A 49 -11.30 -8.53 -13.08
CA ILE A 49 -11.33 -7.43 -12.12
C ILE A 49 -10.02 -7.39 -11.34
N PHE A 50 -9.57 -8.53 -10.82
CA PHE A 50 -8.29 -8.58 -10.09
C PHE A 50 -7.07 -8.40 -10.99
N CYS A 51 -7.14 -8.84 -12.26
CA CYS A 51 -6.12 -8.50 -13.26
C CYS A 51 -6.01 -6.97 -13.43
N SER A 52 -7.14 -6.26 -13.54
CA SER A 52 -7.14 -4.80 -13.64
C SER A 52 -6.53 -4.13 -12.41
N LEU A 53 -6.73 -4.69 -11.22
CA LEU A 53 -6.13 -4.19 -9.98
C LEU A 53 -4.59 -4.30 -10.00
N ILE A 54 -4.06 -5.43 -10.49
CA ILE A 54 -2.61 -5.63 -10.66
C ILE A 54 -2.05 -4.63 -11.67
N VAL A 55 -2.73 -4.44 -12.81
CA VAL A 55 -2.33 -3.45 -13.81
C VAL A 55 -2.34 -2.03 -13.23
N LEU A 56 -3.33 -1.67 -12.42
CA LEU A 56 -3.39 -0.35 -11.80
C LEU A 56 -2.25 -0.11 -10.79
N ASN A 57 -1.58 -1.18 -10.32
CA ASN A 57 -0.42 -1.06 -9.42
C ASN A 57 0.79 -0.36 -10.06
N TYR A 58 0.91 -0.32 -11.40
CA TYR A 58 1.93 0.50 -12.07
C TYR A 58 1.86 1.98 -11.65
N PHE A 59 0.66 2.47 -11.31
CA PHE A 59 0.42 3.84 -10.88
C PHE A 59 0.46 4.00 -9.35
N ASN A 60 0.85 2.96 -8.60
CA ASN A 60 1.03 3.05 -7.17
C ASN A 60 2.33 3.79 -6.83
N ILE A 61 2.18 5.11 -6.64
CA ILE A 61 3.26 6.05 -6.29
C ILE A 61 2.98 6.78 -4.96
N GLU A 62 2.19 6.17 -4.08
CA GLU A 62 1.81 6.81 -2.81
C GLU A 62 3.04 7.09 -1.91
N TRP A 63 4.04 6.21 -1.98
CA TRP A 63 5.32 6.34 -1.27
C TRP A 63 6.06 7.64 -1.59
N VAL A 64 5.85 8.25 -2.76
CA VAL A 64 6.44 9.56 -3.10
C VAL A 64 5.89 10.63 -2.15
N TYR A 65 4.57 10.68 -1.99
CA TYR A 65 3.91 11.66 -1.12
C TYR A 65 4.24 11.41 0.35
N GLN A 66 4.42 10.16 0.75
CA GLN A 66 4.90 9.81 2.09
C GLN A 66 6.33 10.34 2.32
N GLY A 67 7.21 10.19 1.33
CA GLY A 67 8.59 10.69 1.40
C GLY A 67 8.69 12.22 1.46
N PHE A 68 7.73 12.94 0.87
CA PHE A 68 7.61 14.40 0.98
C PHE A 68 6.73 14.86 2.16
N GLU A 69 6.34 13.96 3.06
CA GLU A 69 5.49 14.23 4.23
C GLU A 69 4.11 14.83 3.90
N GLU A 70 3.58 14.59 2.70
CA GLU A 70 2.25 15.05 2.24
C GLU A 70 1.11 14.15 2.77
N TYR A 71 1.18 13.77 4.05
CA TYR A 71 0.23 12.87 4.70
C TYR A 71 -1.21 13.41 4.73
N LYS A 72 -1.38 14.74 4.77
CA LYS A 72 -2.70 15.39 4.68
C LYS A 72 -3.36 15.12 3.33
N TYR A 73 -2.59 15.23 2.24
CA TYR A 73 -3.09 14.95 0.89
C TYR A 73 -3.49 13.48 0.76
N ILE A 74 -2.63 12.56 1.20
CA ILE A 74 -2.89 11.12 1.20
C ILE A 74 -4.19 10.81 1.96
N THR A 75 -4.32 11.32 3.18
CA THR A 75 -5.47 11.04 4.06
C THR A 75 -6.77 11.55 3.48
N VAL A 76 -6.83 12.82 3.05
CA VAL A 76 -8.07 13.43 2.52
C VAL A 76 -8.52 12.71 1.25
N ARG A 77 -7.58 12.44 0.33
CA ARG A 77 -7.88 11.72 -0.92
C ARG A 77 -8.39 10.31 -0.65
N SER A 78 -7.67 9.54 0.17
CA SER A 78 -8.05 8.18 0.53
C SER A 78 -9.39 8.13 1.26
N PHE A 79 -9.70 9.12 2.09
CA PHE A 79 -11.00 9.22 2.75
C PHE A 79 -12.14 9.46 1.73
N ILE A 80 -11.96 10.41 0.80
CA ILE A 80 -12.96 10.69 -0.25
C ILE A 80 -13.21 9.45 -1.12
N ILE A 81 -12.16 8.79 -1.61
CA ILE A 81 -12.29 7.59 -2.45
C ILE A 81 -12.99 6.45 -1.69
N LYS A 82 -12.66 6.25 -0.41
CA LYS A 82 -13.32 5.24 0.43
C LYS A 82 -14.80 5.58 0.67
N LEU A 83 -15.13 6.85 0.87
CA LEU A 83 -16.51 7.30 1.05
C LEU A 83 -17.34 7.10 -0.23
N VAL A 84 -16.78 7.42 -1.40
CA VAL A 84 -17.42 7.15 -2.70
C VAL A 84 -17.59 5.64 -2.93
N SER A 85 -16.56 4.84 -2.64
CA SER A 85 -16.63 3.38 -2.72
C SER A 85 -17.71 2.80 -1.80
N LEU A 86 -17.86 3.33 -0.59
CA LEU A 86 -18.94 2.94 0.33
C LEU A 86 -20.32 3.27 -0.25
N ILE A 87 -20.50 4.47 -0.80
CA ILE A 87 -21.76 4.87 -1.46
C ILE A 87 -22.07 3.92 -2.63
N PHE A 88 -21.09 3.63 -3.48
CA PHE A 88 -21.26 2.70 -4.59
C PHE A 88 -21.60 1.30 -4.12
N MET A 89 -20.98 0.82 -3.04
CA MET A 89 -21.30 -0.48 -2.46
C MET A 89 -22.77 -0.53 -2.03
N LEU A 90 -23.25 0.49 -1.32
CA LEU A 90 -24.63 0.55 -0.86
C LEU A 90 -25.64 0.72 -2.00
N LEU A 91 -25.29 1.42 -3.07
CA LEU A 91 -26.18 1.67 -4.21
C LEU A 91 -26.25 0.48 -5.18
N PHE A 92 -25.12 -0.16 -5.48
CA PHE A 92 -25.03 -1.14 -6.56
C PHE A 92 -25.00 -2.61 -6.07
N VAL A 93 -24.62 -2.88 -4.83
CA VAL A 93 -24.59 -4.26 -4.29
C VAL A 93 -25.85 -4.49 -3.45
N LYS A 94 -26.85 -5.14 -4.05
CA LYS A 94 -28.16 -5.36 -3.40
C LYS A 94 -28.46 -6.83 -3.13
N LYS A 95 -27.84 -7.74 -3.89
CA LYS A 95 -28.09 -9.19 -3.83
C LYS A 95 -26.78 -9.95 -3.72
N LYS A 96 -26.86 -11.19 -3.21
CA LYS A 96 -25.70 -12.10 -3.11
C LYS A 96 -25.05 -12.43 -4.46
N THR A 97 -25.81 -12.31 -5.55
CA THR A 97 -25.34 -12.53 -6.93
C THR A 97 -24.47 -11.40 -7.46
N ASP A 98 -24.46 -10.23 -6.81
CA ASP A 98 -23.79 -9.01 -7.30
C ASP A 98 -22.29 -9.01 -6.96
N ILE A 99 -21.67 -10.19 -6.93
CA ILE A 99 -20.29 -10.38 -6.46
C ILE A 99 -19.27 -9.70 -7.37
N VAL A 100 -19.56 -9.63 -8.66
CA VAL A 100 -18.73 -8.97 -9.69
C VAL A 100 -18.77 -7.45 -9.49
N ILE A 101 -19.95 -6.88 -9.22
CA ILE A 101 -20.12 -5.46 -8.90
C ILE A 101 -19.39 -5.13 -7.60
N TYR A 102 -19.58 -5.95 -6.57
CA TYR A 102 -18.86 -5.82 -5.30
C TYR A 102 -17.33 -5.80 -5.50
N ALA A 103 -16.79 -6.76 -6.26
CA ALA A 103 -15.36 -6.81 -6.55
C ALA A 103 -14.88 -5.57 -7.30
N GLY A 104 -15.67 -5.06 -8.25
CA GLY A 104 -15.38 -3.81 -8.97
C GLY A 104 -15.33 -2.59 -8.05
N VAL A 105 -16.29 -2.47 -7.12
CA VAL A 105 -16.33 -1.38 -6.14
C VAL A 105 -15.13 -1.42 -5.18
N VAL A 106 -14.74 -2.63 -4.75
CA VAL A 106 -13.53 -2.83 -3.93
C VAL A 106 -12.27 -2.46 -4.71
N CYS A 107 -12.16 -2.92 -5.97
CA CYS A 107 -11.06 -2.58 -6.86
C CYS A 107 -10.96 -1.07 -7.08
N PHE A 108 -12.08 -0.39 -7.28
CA PHE A 108 -12.16 1.07 -7.38
C PHE A 108 -11.71 1.77 -6.08
N GLY A 109 -12.14 1.28 -4.92
CA GLY A 109 -11.75 1.85 -3.63
C GLY A 109 -10.23 1.81 -3.39
N ILE A 110 -9.55 0.79 -3.92
CA ILE A 110 -8.09 0.66 -3.86
C ILE A 110 -7.44 1.54 -4.93
N SER A 111 -7.80 1.32 -6.20
CA SER A 111 -7.11 1.90 -7.36
C SER A 111 -7.47 3.36 -7.67
N GLY A 112 -8.62 3.86 -7.19
CA GLY A 112 -9.03 5.24 -7.37
C GLY A 112 -8.00 6.24 -6.80
N ASN A 113 -7.25 5.82 -5.78
CA ASN A 113 -6.14 6.58 -5.23
C ASN A 113 -4.96 6.74 -6.21
N TYR A 114 -4.70 5.73 -7.04
CA TYR A 114 -3.52 5.68 -7.92
C TYR A 114 -3.67 6.66 -9.09
N ILE A 115 -4.87 6.77 -9.67
CA ILE A 115 -5.13 7.66 -10.81
C ILE A 115 -4.90 9.12 -10.41
N MET A 116 -5.39 9.54 -9.24
CA MET A 116 -5.22 10.92 -8.76
C MET A 116 -3.77 11.27 -8.47
N ASN A 117 -2.94 10.29 -8.12
CA ASN A 117 -1.53 10.53 -7.84
C ASN A 117 -0.73 10.93 -9.06
N MET A 118 -1.13 10.46 -10.25
CA MET A 118 -0.38 10.74 -11.46
C MET A 118 -0.46 12.21 -11.87
N LEU A 119 -1.62 12.84 -11.64
CA LEU A 119 -1.88 14.24 -12.03
C LEU A 119 -1.01 15.26 -11.29
N ARG A 120 -0.61 14.95 -10.04
CA ARG A 120 0.20 15.86 -9.21
C ARG A 120 1.68 15.48 -9.17
N LEU A 121 2.07 14.33 -9.72
CA LEU A 121 3.44 13.80 -9.62
C LEU A 121 4.49 14.79 -10.14
N ASN A 122 4.24 15.43 -11.28
CA ASN A 122 5.19 16.35 -11.95
C ASN A 122 5.57 17.55 -11.09
N LYS A 123 4.83 17.83 -10.01
CA LYS A 123 5.17 18.87 -9.03
C LYS A 123 6.30 18.46 -8.09
N TYR A 124 6.46 17.16 -7.84
CA TYR A 124 7.38 16.61 -6.83
C TYR A 124 8.63 16.01 -7.46
N VAL A 125 8.47 15.23 -8.54
CA VAL A 125 9.57 14.48 -9.16
C VAL A 125 9.39 14.38 -10.68
N ASN A 126 10.51 14.25 -11.38
CA ASN A 126 10.53 13.93 -12.80
C ASN A 126 11.15 12.55 -13.03
N PHE A 127 10.63 11.83 -14.02
CA PHE A 127 11.22 10.56 -14.43
C PHE A 127 12.53 10.79 -15.20
N THR A 128 13.59 10.10 -14.81
CA THR A 128 14.92 10.20 -15.44
C THR A 128 15.56 8.82 -15.56
N ILE A 129 16.26 8.58 -16.67
CA ILE A 129 16.96 7.32 -16.93
C ILE A 129 18.47 7.44 -16.65
N ARG A 130 18.93 8.64 -16.27
CA ARG A 130 20.35 8.93 -16.13
C ARG A 130 20.90 8.36 -14.81
N ASN A 131 21.98 7.58 -14.89
CA ASN A 131 22.75 7.08 -13.75
C ASN A 131 21.94 6.23 -12.74
N ILE A 132 20.98 5.45 -13.23
CA ILE A 132 20.15 4.54 -12.42
C ILE A 132 21.01 3.38 -11.87
N LYS A 133 20.90 3.15 -10.56
CA LYS A 133 21.56 2.07 -9.80
C LYS A 133 20.56 1.20 -9.05
N LEU A 134 19.78 0.40 -9.78
CA LEU A 134 18.73 -0.47 -9.19
C LEU A 134 19.26 -1.45 -8.12
N LYS A 135 20.50 -1.96 -8.30
CA LYS A 135 21.08 -3.00 -7.44
C LYS A 135 21.18 -2.60 -5.97
N GLN A 136 21.31 -1.31 -5.67
CA GLN A 136 21.45 -0.83 -4.28
C GLN A 136 20.17 -1.03 -3.46
N HIS A 137 19.01 -1.02 -4.12
CA HIS A 137 17.70 -1.17 -3.47
C HIS A 137 17.23 -2.61 -3.38
N LEU A 138 17.71 -3.50 -4.25
CA LEU A 138 17.24 -4.89 -4.31
C LEU A 138 17.43 -5.64 -2.99
N LYS A 139 18.60 -5.52 -2.34
CA LYS A 139 18.85 -6.24 -1.07
C LYS A 139 17.89 -5.79 0.05
N PRO A 140 17.75 -4.48 0.36
CA PRO A 140 16.75 -4.02 1.32
C PRO A 140 15.32 -4.42 0.95
N ILE A 141 14.94 -4.26 -0.32
CA ILE A 141 13.59 -4.60 -0.80
C ILE A 141 13.31 -6.09 -0.63
N MET A 142 14.27 -6.97 -0.95
CA MET A 142 14.10 -8.42 -0.79
C MET A 142 13.94 -8.83 0.67
N ILE A 143 14.66 -8.19 1.60
CA ILE A 143 14.50 -8.44 3.04
C ILE A 143 13.07 -8.07 3.45
N LEU A 144 12.61 -6.88 3.10
CA LEU A 144 11.24 -6.43 3.40
C LEU A 144 10.18 -7.33 2.75
N PHE A 145 10.41 -7.74 1.51
CA PHE A 145 9.51 -8.62 0.76
C PHE A 145 9.33 -9.97 1.46
N VAL A 146 10.43 -10.62 1.88
CA VAL A 146 10.36 -11.88 2.62
C VAL A 146 9.65 -11.71 3.96
N SER A 147 9.89 -10.60 4.67
CA SER A 147 9.18 -10.30 5.91
C SER A 147 7.67 -10.15 5.70
N VAL A 148 7.25 -9.41 4.67
CA VAL A 148 5.82 -9.22 4.35
C VAL A 148 5.17 -10.55 3.94
N ILE A 149 5.85 -11.36 3.13
CA ILE A 149 5.37 -12.70 2.77
C ILE A 149 5.19 -13.57 4.01
N ALA A 150 6.15 -13.57 4.93
CA ALA A 150 6.05 -14.38 6.15
C ALA A 150 4.82 -13.99 6.99
N ILE A 151 4.56 -12.69 7.14
CA ILE A 151 3.39 -12.16 7.86
C ILE A 151 2.08 -12.57 7.16
N GLU A 152 2.01 -12.44 5.84
CA GLU A 152 0.82 -12.80 5.06
C GLU A 152 0.56 -14.31 5.07
N LEU A 153 1.59 -15.14 4.90
CA LEU A 153 1.47 -16.60 5.00
C LEU A 153 0.95 -17.00 6.38
N TYR A 154 1.58 -16.51 7.45
CA TYR A 154 1.13 -16.78 8.82
C TYR A 154 -0.33 -16.36 9.03
N SER A 155 -0.73 -15.18 8.51
CA SER A 155 -2.08 -14.65 8.67
C SER A 155 -3.16 -15.40 7.87
N LEU A 156 -2.81 -15.99 6.73
CA LEU A 156 -3.76 -16.63 5.81
C LEU A 156 -3.84 -18.14 6.03
N ILE A 157 -2.80 -18.78 6.58
CA ILE A 157 -2.78 -20.21 6.88
C ILE A 157 -3.94 -20.58 7.81
N ASP A 158 -4.18 -19.81 8.88
CA ASP A 158 -5.26 -20.11 9.84
C ASP A 158 -6.64 -20.16 9.17
N VAL A 159 -6.96 -19.17 8.33
CA VAL A 159 -8.24 -19.10 7.61
C VAL A 159 -8.34 -20.22 6.57
N THR A 160 -7.24 -20.53 5.88
CA THR A 160 -7.20 -21.61 4.88
C THR A 160 -7.41 -22.97 5.54
N MET A 161 -6.73 -23.22 6.66
CA MET A 161 -6.86 -24.43 7.45
C MET A 161 -8.31 -24.60 7.98
N LEU A 162 -8.89 -23.54 8.57
CA LEU A 162 -10.28 -23.53 9.02
C LEU A 162 -11.26 -23.81 7.88
N THR A 163 -11.00 -23.29 6.68
CA THR A 163 -11.84 -23.53 5.49
C THR A 163 -11.93 -25.02 5.14
N HIS A 164 -10.87 -25.79 5.39
CA HIS A 164 -10.87 -27.23 5.16
C HIS A 164 -11.33 -28.06 6.36
N MET A 165 -11.22 -27.53 7.59
CA MET A 165 -11.48 -28.29 8.82
C MET A 165 -12.88 -28.10 9.41
N THR A 166 -13.60 -27.03 9.08
CA THR A 166 -14.89 -26.72 9.71
C THR A 166 -15.91 -26.14 8.74
N SER A 167 -17.14 -25.94 9.23
CA SER A 167 -18.22 -25.29 8.49
C SER A 167 -17.91 -23.81 8.22
N SER A 168 -18.38 -23.30 7.08
CA SER A 168 -18.19 -21.91 6.64
C SER A 168 -18.67 -20.87 7.66
N ALA A 169 -19.60 -21.21 8.56
CA ALA A 169 -20.04 -20.32 9.63
C ALA A 169 -18.90 -19.99 10.62
N HIS A 170 -18.13 -21.00 11.05
CA HIS A 170 -17.00 -20.81 11.96
C HIS A 170 -15.85 -20.05 11.29
N VAL A 171 -15.59 -20.32 10.01
CA VAL A 171 -14.64 -19.56 9.19
C VAL A 171 -15.04 -18.08 9.14
N GLY A 172 -16.34 -17.80 9.01
CA GLY A 172 -16.90 -16.44 9.05
C GLY A 172 -16.65 -15.73 10.37
N TYR A 173 -16.90 -16.38 11.51
CA TYR A 173 -16.64 -15.79 12.83
C TYR A 173 -15.16 -15.49 13.04
N PHE A 174 -14.29 -16.45 12.74
CA PHE A 174 -12.83 -16.27 12.88
C PHE A 174 -12.32 -15.16 11.96
N SER A 175 -12.70 -15.16 10.67
CA SER A 175 -12.27 -14.15 9.71
C SER A 175 -12.67 -12.73 10.13
N ASN A 176 -13.87 -12.57 10.69
CA ASN A 176 -14.32 -11.27 11.20
C ASN A 176 -13.58 -10.85 12.47
N ALA A 177 -13.29 -11.76 13.40
CA ALA A 177 -12.48 -11.47 14.58
C ALA A 177 -11.06 -11.03 14.19
N VAL A 178 -10.41 -11.74 13.24
CA VAL A 178 -9.08 -11.36 12.72
C VAL A 178 -9.10 -9.97 12.09
N LYS A 179 -10.17 -9.59 11.37
CA LYS A 179 -10.30 -8.23 10.82
C LYS A 179 -10.33 -7.15 11.90
N ILE A 180 -11.00 -7.40 13.02
CA ILE A 180 -11.02 -6.46 14.17
C ILE A 180 -9.61 -6.30 14.76
N VAL A 181 -8.90 -7.41 14.96
CA VAL A 181 -7.50 -7.37 15.44
C VAL A 181 -6.61 -6.59 14.47
N LYS A 182 -6.73 -6.86 13.16
CA LYS A 182 -6.00 -6.12 12.12
C LYS A 182 -6.33 -4.63 12.09
N LEU A 183 -7.58 -4.24 12.38
CA LEU A 183 -7.96 -2.83 12.47
C LEU A 183 -7.20 -2.11 13.58
N ILE A 184 -7.08 -2.73 14.76
CA ILE A 184 -6.29 -2.18 15.88
C ILE A 184 -4.80 -2.13 15.52
N ALA A 185 -4.26 -3.21 14.94
CA ALA A 185 -2.86 -3.26 14.50
C ALA A 185 -2.53 -2.17 13.46
N ASN A 186 -3.44 -1.91 12.52
CA ASN A 186 -3.25 -0.87 11.50
C ASN A 186 -3.16 0.54 12.10
N THR A 187 -3.80 0.81 13.24
CA THR A 187 -3.63 2.07 13.98
C THR A 187 -2.19 2.25 14.44
N PHE A 188 -1.59 1.20 15.03
CA PHE A 188 -0.17 1.23 15.43
C PHE A 188 0.77 1.37 14.23
N ILE A 189 0.46 0.70 13.11
CA ILE A 189 1.24 0.83 11.87
C ILE A 189 1.19 2.27 11.34
N ALA A 190 0.00 2.88 11.30
CA ALA A 190 -0.17 4.26 10.83
C ALA A 190 0.64 5.25 11.68
N MET A 191 0.66 5.04 12.99
CA MET A 191 1.50 5.83 13.89
C MET A 191 2.99 5.65 13.59
N GLY A 192 3.45 4.41 13.46
CA GLY A 192 4.84 4.11 13.10
C GLY A 192 5.26 4.76 11.78
N ALA A 193 4.37 4.78 10.78
CA ALA A 193 4.62 5.39 9.47
C ALA A 193 4.84 6.91 9.52
N VAL A 194 4.28 7.61 10.52
CA VAL A 194 4.48 9.06 10.72
C VAL A 194 5.72 9.35 11.56
N LEU A 195 6.05 8.46 12.50
CA LEU A 195 7.23 8.62 13.37
C LEU A 195 8.53 8.31 12.66
N LEU A 196 8.55 7.25 11.82
CA LEU A 196 9.78 6.70 11.27
C LEU A 196 10.63 7.73 10.50
N PRO A 197 10.07 8.60 9.62
CA PRO A 197 10.86 9.63 8.94
C PRO A 197 11.48 10.64 9.91
N ARG A 198 10.72 11.08 10.92
CA ARG A 198 11.19 12.04 11.93
C ARG A 198 12.30 11.47 12.80
N LEU A 199 12.14 10.23 13.24
CA LEU A 199 13.16 9.52 14.02
C LEU A 199 14.44 9.32 13.19
N SER A 200 14.32 8.98 11.90
CA SER A 200 15.47 8.86 11.00
C SER A 200 16.21 10.19 10.83
N LEU A 201 15.47 11.31 10.78
CA LEU A 201 16.03 12.66 10.69
C LEU A 201 16.77 13.03 11.99
N TYR A 202 16.15 12.86 13.16
CA TYR A 202 16.80 13.16 14.44
C TYR A 202 18.03 12.28 14.70
N TYR A 203 17.99 11.03 14.25
CA TYR A 203 19.16 10.14 14.30
C TYR A 203 20.31 10.67 13.43
N ALA A 204 20.01 11.11 12.20
CA ALA A 204 21.02 11.71 11.31
C ALA A 204 21.60 13.01 11.89
N GLU A 205 20.78 13.83 12.56
CA GLU A 205 21.20 15.06 13.24
C GLU A 205 21.91 14.82 14.59
N LYS A 206 22.02 13.57 15.05
CA LYS A 206 22.51 13.18 16.39
C LYS A 206 21.77 13.89 17.54
N ASN A 207 20.51 14.25 17.33
CA ASN A 207 19.69 14.96 18.30
C ASN A 207 18.89 13.97 19.18
N SER A 208 19.58 13.31 20.11
CA SER A 208 18.98 12.31 21.00
C SER A 208 17.86 12.87 21.87
N PHE A 209 17.95 14.13 22.28
CA PHE A 209 16.93 14.79 23.11
C PHE A 209 15.58 14.89 22.38
N LYS A 210 15.57 15.43 21.14
CA LYS A 210 14.32 15.51 20.35
C LYS A 210 13.76 14.14 20.00
N MET A 211 14.64 13.15 19.79
CA MET A 211 14.24 11.77 19.55
C MET A 211 13.51 11.18 20.77
N GLU A 212 14.10 11.28 21.96
CA GLU A 212 13.49 10.82 23.22
C GLU A 212 12.19 11.57 23.53
N GLU A 213 12.17 12.89 23.36
CA GLU A 213 10.98 13.72 23.55
C GLU A 213 9.84 13.29 22.62
N THR A 214 10.14 13.04 21.34
CA THR A 214 9.13 12.60 20.37
C THR A 214 8.60 11.21 20.70
N ILE A 215 9.46 10.27 21.11
CA ILE A 215 9.06 8.93 21.54
C ILE A 215 8.20 9.02 22.81
N HIS A 216 8.64 9.80 23.80
CA HIS A 216 7.93 9.96 25.06
C HIS A 216 6.55 10.61 24.87
N ASN A 217 6.46 11.68 24.08
CA ASN A 217 5.19 12.33 23.76
C ASN A 217 4.24 11.39 23.01
N PHE A 218 4.80 10.54 22.15
CA PHE A 218 4.05 9.52 21.43
C PHE A 218 3.53 8.40 22.36
N LEU A 219 4.35 7.92 23.30
CA LEU A 219 3.92 6.91 24.27
C LEU A 219 2.93 7.47 25.31
N LYS A 220 3.03 8.76 25.63
CA LYS A 220 2.10 9.44 26.55
C LYS A 220 0.79 9.84 25.91
N THR A 221 0.66 9.83 24.58
CA THR A 221 -0.59 10.27 23.94
C THR A 221 -1.66 9.26 24.32
N PRO A 222 -2.61 9.64 25.19
CA PRO A 222 -3.59 8.71 25.70
C PRO A 222 -4.64 8.60 24.61
N PHE A 223 -4.71 7.43 23.97
CA PHE A 223 -5.85 7.00 23.17
C PHE A 223 -5.98 7.71 21.78
N VAL A 224 -6.60 7.18 20.73
CA VAL A 224 -7.67 6.17 20.56
C VAL A 224 -8.01 5.30 21.73
#